data_AF-A0A9N9QXP3-F1
#
_entry.id   AF-A0A9N9QXP3-F1
#
_cell.length_a   1.000
_cell.length_b   1.000
_cell.length_c   1.000
_cell.angle_alpha   90.00
_cell.angle_beta   90.00
_cell.angle_gamma   90.00
#
_symmetry.space_group_name_H-M   'P 1'
#
loop_
_entity.id
_entity.type
_entity.pdbx_description
1 polymer ?
#
loop_
_entity_poly.entity_id
_entity_poly.type
_entity_poly.pdbx_seq_one_letter_code
_entity_poly.pdbx_strand_id
1 'polypeptide(L)'
;MNLINFSQKKIQQFMKINSKQSVALVDQLKRKMGTGDLSMYDHIAYYSFTSICENAFGVTFNNEEEIKRFLTMSDRHTMLVSARLVPWLNNDFLYSFMPSYNEFTTTAEYLKNFTKQDSGEKRASHVEIEEEMLAILISSIDTTAIVSSFVLLLLSHYQNVQEKLYRE
;
A
#
# COMPACT_ATOMS: atom_id res chain seq x y z
N MET A 1 22.05 -10.10 -10.30
CA MET A 1 20.60 -10.01 -10.04
C MET A 1 20.42 -9.64 -8.58
N ASN A 2 20.16 -8.37 -8.28
CA ASN A 2 19.98 -7.93 -6.89
C ASN A 2 18.50 -8.09 -6.55
N LEU A 3 18.12 -9.29 -6.11
CA LEU A 3 16.89 -9.49 -5.33
C LEU A 3 16.85 -8.42 -4.21
N ILE A 4 15.67 -7.95 -3.86
CA ILE A 4 15.47 -7.03 -2.73
C ILE A 4 15.91 -7.78 -1.46
N ASN A 5 17.18 -7.69 -1.12
CA ASN A 5 17.71 -8.22 0.13
C ASN A 5 17.64 -7.14 1.22
N PHE A 6 17.24 -7.53 2.42
CA PHE A 6 17.17 -6.64 3.58
C PHE A 6 18.55 -6.50 4.25
N SER A 7 19.57 -6.14 3.47
CA SER A 7 20.89 -5.85 4.03
C SER A 7 20.85 -4.58 4.89
N GLN A 8 21.70 -4.51 5.92
CA GLN A 8 21.74 -3.37 6.85
C GLN A 8 21.88 -2.02 6.13
N LYS A 9 22.70 -1.94 5.07
CA LYS A 9 22.87 -0.72 4.25
C LYS A 9 21.57 -0.28 3.58
N LYS A 10 20.78 -1.23 3.06
CA LYS A 10 19.48 -0.94 2.44
C LYS A 10 18.45 -0.49 3.46
N ILE A 11 18.42 -1.12 4.64
CA ILE A 11 17.53 -0.71 5.74
C ILE A 11 17.83 0.74 6.17
N GLN A 12 19.10 1.11 6.29
CA GLN A 12 19.47 2.50 6.61
C GLN A 12 19.02 3.50 5.53
N GLN A 13 19.09 3.11 4.26
CA GLN A 13 18.56 3.93 3.17
C GLN A 13 17.03 4.08 3.27
N PHE A 14 16.32 3.00 3.59
CA PHE A 14 14.87 3.03 3.81
C PHE A 14 14.49 3.97 4.95
N MET A 15 15.24 3.99 6.05
CA MET A 15 15.01 4.91 7.17
C MET A 15 15.08 6.39 6.74
N LYS A 16 16.02 6.74 5.87
CA LYS A 16 16.15 8.11 5.35
C LYS A 16 14.92 8.52 4.53
N ILE A 17 14.43 7.63 3.66
CA ILE A 17 13.24 7.87 2.84
C ILE A 17 11.99 7.93 3.73
N ASN A 18 11.85 6.99 4.68
CA ASN A 18 10.74 6.96 5.62
C ASN A 18 10.66 8.23 6.46
N SER A 19 11.80 8.80 6.89
CA SER A 19 11.86 10.07 7.61
C SER A 19 11.43 11.26 6.76
N LYS A 20 11.85 11.33 5.48
CA LYS A 20 11.41 12.40 4.57
C LYS A 20 9.90 12.34 4.34
N GLN A 21 9.38 11.14 4.08
CA GLN A 21 7.97 10.92 3.81
C GLN A 21 7.11 11.16 5.07
N SER A 22 7.62 10.88 6.29
CA SER A 22 6.86 11.10 7.52
C SER A 22 6.66 12.58 7.82
N VAL A 23 7.66 13.42 7.50
CA VAL A 23 7.53 14.88 7.56
C VAL A 23 6.44 15.35 6.59
N ALA A 24 6.45 14.87 5.35
CA ALA A 24 5.43 15.21 4.35
C ALA A 24 4.01 14.82 4.80
N LEU A 25 3.87 13.65 5.42
CA LEU A 25 2.62 13.18 6.02
C LEU A 25 2.18 14.14 7.14
N VAL A 26 3.05 14.49 8.08
CA VAL A 26 2.72 15.45 9.15
C VAL A 26 2.28 16.80 8.60
N ASP A 27 2.91 17.29 7.53
CA ASP A 27 2.52 18.56 6.91
C ASP A 27 1.15 18.48 6.23
N GLN A 28 0.80 17.34 5.61
CA GLN A 28 -0.55 17.11 5.09
C GLN A 28 -1.59 17.07 6.21
N LEU A 29 -1.28 16.37 7.32
CA LEU A 29 -2.16 16.27 8.48
C LEU A 29 -2.39 17.65 9.12
N LYS A 30 -1.33 18.45 9.28
CA LYS A 30 -1.41 19.82 9.82
C LYS A 30 -2.35 20.72 9.01
N ARG A 31 -2.29 20.64 7.68
CA ARG A 31 -3.18 21.42 6.80
C ARG A 31 -4.66 21.05 6.94
N LYS A 32 -4.95 19.82 7.36
CA LYS A 32 -6.33 19.33 7.57
C LYS A 32 -6.81 19.46 9.02
N MET A 33 -6.00 19.95 9.94
CA MET A 33 -6.42 20.15 11.33
C MET A 33 -7.61 21.11 11.41
N GLY A 34 -8.64 20.72 12.17
CA GLY A 34 -9.85 21.53 12.39
C GLY A 34 -10.86 21.51 11.24
N THR A 35 -10.63 20.72 10.18
CA THR A 35 -11.53 20.65 9.00
C THR A 35 -12.56 19.51 9.05
N GLY A 36 -12.66 18.80 10.18
CA GLY A 36 -13.60 17.70 10.40
C GLY A 36 -12.89 16.36 10.62
N ASP A 37 -13.63 15.27 10.42
CA ASP A 37 -13.11 13.91 10.58
C ASP A 37 -12.05 13.59 9.52
N LEU A 38 -11.01 12.87 9.95
CA LEU A 38 -9.84 12.54 9.15
C LEU A 38 -9.60 11.03 9.16
N SER A 39 -9.62 10.40 7.98
CA SER A 39 -9.19 9.00 7.84
C SER A 39 -7.67 8.92 7.95
N MET A 40 -7.16 8.39 9.06
CA MET A 40 -5.73 8.09 9.19
C MET A 40 -5.29 6.99 8.22
N TYR A 41 -6.19 6.05 7.92
CA TYR A 41 -5.92 4.97 6.97
C TYR A 41 -5.53 5.52 5.60
N ASP A 42 -6.35 6.41 5.02
CA ASP A 42 -6.13 6.93 3.66
C ASP A 42 -4.78 7.63 3.54
N HIS A 43 -4.43 8.41 4.56
CA HIS A 43 -3.17 9.16 4.60
C HIS A 43 -1.95 8.25 4.76
N ILE A 44 -2.05 7.22 5.60
CA ILE A 44 -0.95 6.28 5.80
C ILE A 44 -0.83 5.33 4.61
N ALA A 45 -1.93 4.86 4.03
CA ALA A 45 -1.93 4.02 2.83
C ALA A 45 -1.27 4.73 1.64
N TYR A 46 -1.59 6.00 1.43
CA TYR A 46 -0.92 6.85 0.45
C TYR A 46 0.59 6.95 0.71
N TYR A 47 0.99 7.26 1.95
CA TYR A 47 2.39 7.31 2.35
C TYR A 47 3.11 5.96 2.15
N SER A 48 2.47 4.85 2.50
CA SER A 48 3.04 3.51 2.40
C SER A 48 3.27 3.13 0.96
N PHE A 49 2.32 3.44 0.07
CA PHE A 49 2.46 3.27 -1.38
C PHE A 49 3.65 4.07 -1.93
N THR A 50 3.71 5.38 -1.66
CA THR A 50 4.81 6.21 -2.20
C THR A 50 6.16 5.77 -1.65
N SER A 51 6.22 5.41 -0.37
CA SER A 51 7.44 4.93 0.28
C SER A 51 7.94 3.63 -0.33
N ILE A 52 7.08 2.62 -0.51
CA ILE A 52 7.53 1.33 -1.07
C ILE A 52 7.93 1.47 -2.54
N CYS A 53 7.23 2.30 -3.31
CA CYS A 53 7.60 2.57 -4.71
C CYS A 53 8.99 3.21 -4.82
N GLU A 54 9.29 4.21 -3.97
CA GLU A 54 10.60 4.87 -3.94
C GLU A 54 11.69 3.92 -3.40
N ASN A 55 11.40 3.16 -2.35
CA ASN A 55 12.35 2.29 -1.65
C ASN A 55 12.66 0.99 -2.40
N ALA A 56 11.63 0.23 -2.77
CA ALA A 56 11.77 -1.10 -3.37
C ALA A 56 12.01 -1.01 -4.87
N PHE A 57 11.30 -0.09 -5.55
CA PHE A 57 11.31 -0.04 -7.01
C PHE A 57 12.14 1.10 -7.57
N GLY A 58 12.44 2.14 -6.78
CA GLY A 58 13.16 3.32 -7.25
C GLY A 58 12.31 4.22 -8.15
N VAL A 59 10.98 4.14 -8.01
CA VAL A 59 10.00 4.82 -8.85
C VAL A 59 9.19 5.78 -8.02
N THR A 60 8.96 6.99 -8.54
CA THR A 60 8.22 8.05 -7.85
C THR A 60 6.93 8.35 -8.60
N PHE A 61 5.79 8.10 -7.95
CA PHE A 61 4.47 8.45 -8.46
C PHE A 61 4.11 9.87 -8.03
N ASN A 62 3.85 10.76 -8.99
CA ASN A 62 3.52 12.16 -8.73
C ASN A 62 2.02 12.48 -8.90
N ASN A 63 1.24 11.56 -9.47
CA ASN A 63 -0.19 11.76 -9.72
C ASN A 63 -1.02 11.21 -8.56
N GLU A 64 -1.55 12.11 -7.73
CA GLU A 64 -2.34 11.75 -6.54
C GLU A 64 -3.63 10.97 -6.89
N GLU A 65 -4.29 11.32 -8.00
CA GLU A 65 -5.53 10.66 -8.43
C GLU A 65 -5.27 9.20 -8.85
N GLU A 66 -4.17 8.98 -9.55
CA GLU A 66 -3.73 7.66 -9.98
C GLU A 66 -3.37 6.77 -8.78
N ILE A 67 -2.67 7.31 -7.78
CA ILE A 67 -2.38 6.59 -6.53
C ILE A 67 -3.67 6.23 -5.80
N LYS A 68 -4.59 7.18 -5.63
CA LYS A 68 -5.89 6.91 -4.97
C LYS A 68 -6.69 5.83 -5.71
N ARG A 69 -6.65 5.85 -7.04
CA ARG A 69 -7.30 4.83 -7.85
C ARG A 69 -6.65 3.46 -7.66
N PHE A 70 -5.32 3.40 -7.61
CA PHE A 70 -4.60 2.16 -7.28
C PHE A 70 -5.00 1.62 -5.90
N LEU A 71 -4.99 2.46 -4.87
CA LEU A 71 -5.40 2.08 -3.51
C LEU A 71 -6.84 1.54 -3.48
N THR A 72 -7.78 2.24 -4.13
CA THR A 72 -9.19 1.82 -4.19
C THR A 72 -9.36 0.48 -4.92
N MET A 73 -8.64 0.28 -6.03
CA MET A 73 -8.68 -0.97 -6.78
C MET A 73 -8.02 -2.12 -6.00
N SER A 74 -6.94 -1.83 -5.27
CA SER A 74 -6.26 -2.78 -4.39
C SER A 74 -7.18 -3.25 -3.27
N ASP A 75 -7.78 -2.31 -2.52
CA ASP A 75 -8.74 -2.61 -1.46
C ASP A 75 -9.89 -3.47 -2.00
N ARG A 76 -10.45 -3.09 -3.15
CA ARG A 76 -11.56 -3.83 -3.75
C ARG A 76 -11.15 -5.23 -4.18
N HIS A 77 -9.96 -5.39 -4.75
CA HIS A 77 -9.43 -6.69 -5.12
C HIS A 77 -9.21 -7.58 -3.90
N THR A 78 -8.60 -7.05 -2.83
CA THR A 78 -8.40 -7.76 -1.55
C THR A 78 -9.73 -8.19 -0.92
N MET A 79 -10.77 -7.37 -0.98
CA MET A 79 -12.12 -7.74 -0.53
C MET A 79 -12.70 -8.91 -1.33
N LEU A 80 -12.53 -8.91 -2.66
CA LEU A 80 -13.02 -9.98 -3.52
C LEU A 80 -12.23 -11.28 -3.30
N VAL A 81 -10.92 -11.21 -3.14
CA VAL A 81 -10.06 -12.36 -2.80
C VAL A 81 -10.44 -12.94 -1.43
N SER A 82 -10.62 -12.09 -0.42
CA SER A 82 -10.99 -12.55 0.93
C SER A 82 -12.38 -13.20 0.98
N ALA A 83 -13.35 -12.70 0.20
CA ALA A 83 -14.66 -13.32 0.07
C ALA A 83 -14.60 -14.73 -0.56
N ARG A 84 -13.56 -15.03 -1.35
CA ARG A 84 -13.34 -16.33 -2.00
C ARG A 84 -12.63 -17.37 -1.12
N LEU A 85 -12.29 -17.03 0.12
CA LEU A 85 -11.66 -17.97 1.06
C LEU A 85 -12.59 -19.12 1.47
N VAL A 86 -13.88 -19.06 1.14
CA VAL A 86 -14.82 -20.17 1.31
C VAL A 86 -14.58 -21.26 0.26
N PRO A 87 -14.59 -22.56 0.63
CA PRO A 87 -14.17 -23.65 -0.26
C PRO A 87 -14.87 -23.70 -1.62
N TRP A 88 -16.16 -23.33 -1.68
CA TRP A 88 -16.95 -23.34 -2.91
C TRP A 88 -16.63 -22.18 -3.87
N LEU A 89 -16.26 -21.00 -3.36
CA LEU A 89 -15.89 -19.84 -4.19
C LEU A 89 -14.40 -19.83 -4.59
N ASN A 90 -13.61 -20.75 -4.03
CA ASN A 90 -12.22 -20.93 -4.43
C ASN A 90 -12.13 -21.46 -5.88
N ASN A 91 -13.04 -22.36 -6.28
CA ASN A 91 -13.07 -22.95 -7.61
C ASN A 91 -13.40 -21.88 -8.69
N ASP A 92 -12.46 -21.63 -9.59
CA ASP A 92 -12.59 -20.60 -10.63
C ASP A 92 -13.78 -20.82 -11.57
N PHE A 93 -14.11 -22.08 -11.88
CA PHE A 93 -15.25 -22.39 -12.74
C PHE A 93 -16.56 -21.98 -12.06
N LEU A 94 -16.76 -22.34 -10.79
CA LEU A 94 -17.96 -21.94 -10.04
C LEU A 94 -18.01 -20.43 -9.82
N TYR A 95 -16.85 -19.81 -9.56
CA TYR A 95 -16.76 -18.37 -9.37
C TYR A 95 -17.07 -17.59 -10.66
N SER A 96 -16.76 -18.14 -11.85
CA SER A 96 -17.03 -17.49 -13.13
C SER A 96 -18.52 -17.23 -13.41
N PHE A 97 -19.41 -17.97 -12.75
CA PHE A 97 -20.86 -17.76 -12.81
C PHE A 97 -21.37 -16.69 -11.83
N MET A 98 -20.53 -16.22 -10.91
CA MET A 98 -20.93 -15.23 -9.92
C MET A 98 -20.93 -13.82 -10.52
N PRO A 99 -21.86 -12.93 -10.15
CA PRO A 99 -21.86 -11.54 -10.62
C PRO A 99 -20.57 -10.77 -10.30
N SER A 100 -19.88 -11.14 -9.21
CA SER A 100 -18.63 -10.53 -8.77
C SER A 100 -17.40 -10.96 -9.60
N TYR A 101 -17.53 -11.92 -10.51
CA TYR A 101 -16.42 -12.38 -11.35
C TYR A 101 -15.85 -11.27 -12.22
N ASN A 102 -16.72 -10.51 -12.89
CA ASN A 102 -16.29 -9.43 -13.78
C ASN A 102 -15.53 -8.33 -13.02
N GLU A 103 -15.96 -8.04 -11.79
CA GLU A 103 -15.28 -7.06 -10.94
C GLU A 103 -13.91 -7.59 -10.48
N PHE A 104 -13.83 -8.88 -10.14
CA PHE A 104 -12.59 -9.54 -9.77
C PHE A 104 -11.57 -9.53 -10.91
N THR A 105 -11.98 -9.86 -12.14
CA THR A 105 -11.10 -9.83 -13.30
C THR A 105 -10.68 -8.41 -13.66
N THR A 106 -11.62 -7.45 -13.64
CA THR A 106 -11.33 -6.04 -13.94
C THR A 106 -10.33 -5.44 -12.95
N THR A 107 -10.52 -5.69 -11.66
CA THR A 107 -9.60 -5.19 -10.62
C THR A 107 -8.21 -5.84 -10.75
N ALA A 108 -8.15 -7.16 -10.99
CA ALA A 108 -6.89 -7.87 -11.21
C ALA A 108 -6.13 -7.35 -12.45
N GLU A 109 -6.84 -7.15 -13.57
CA GLU A 109 -6.27 -6.63 -14.81
C GLU A 109 -5.75 -5.21 -14.65
N TYR A 110 -6.50 -4.34 -13.96
CA TYR A 110 -6.06 -2.98 -13.68
C TYR A 110 -4.76 -2.97 -12.86
N LEU A 111 -4.71 -3.73 -11.76
CA LEU A 111 -3.53 -3.81 -10.89
C LEU A 111 -2.31 -4.35 -11.63
N LYS A 112 -2.49 -5.35 -12.49
CA LYS A 112 -1.43 -5.90 -13.35
C LYS A 112 -0.94 -4.90 -14.39
N ASN A 113 -1.84 -4.13 -14.99
CA ASN A 113 -1.48 -3.13 -16.00
C ASN A 113 -0.80 -1.91 -15.38
N PHE A 114 -1.17 -1.56 -14.15
CA PHE A 114 -0.54 -0.47 -13.39
C PHE A 114 0.96 -0.71 -13.18
N THR A 115 1.35 -1.91 -12.75
CA THR A 115 2.77 -2.24 -12.52
C THR A 115 3.56 -2.36 -13.82
N LYS A 116 2.91 -2.76 -14.93
CA LYS A 116 3.51 -2.78 -16.27
C LYS A 116 3.84 -1.39 -16.81
N GLN A 117 2.92 -0.44 -16.65
CA GLN A 117 3.06 0.90 -17.21
C GLN A 117 4.28 1.64 -16.67
N ASP A 118 4.59 1.48 -15.38
CA ASP A 118 5.63 2.27 -14.71
C ASP A 118 6.99 1.55 -14.57
N SER A 119 7.10 0.32 -15.10
CA SER A 119 8.35 -0.44 -15.04
C SER A 119 9.46 0.12 -15.94
N GLY A 120 9.12 0.92 -16.97
CA GLY A 120 10.07 1.55 -17.89
C GLY A 120 10.99 0.57 -18.63
N GLU A 121 11.50 0.94 -19.80
CA GLU A 121 12.36 0.09 -20.66
C GLU A 121 13.68 -0.39 -19.98
N LYS A 122 13.97 -0.04 -18.72
CA LYS A 122 15.20 -0.39 -18.00
C LYS A 122 15.11 -1.64 -17.10
N ARG A 123 13.94 -2.26 -16.92
CA ARG A 123 13.82 -3.56 -16.26
C ARG A 123 13.18 -4.56 -17.21
N ALA A 124 14.05 -5.34 -17.87
CA ALA A 124 13.70 -6.33 -18.86
C ALA A 124 12.62 -7.31 -18.38
N SER A 125 11.50 -7.34 -19.10
CA SER A 125 10.79 -8.52 -19.63
C SER A 125 10.75 -9.82 -18.79
N HIS A 126 10.46 -9.76 -17.49
CA HIS A 126 10.16 -10.96 -16.71
C HIS A 126 8.86 -10.76 -15.95
N VAL A 127 7.81 -11.46 -16.39
CA VAL A 127 6.47 -11.50 -15.75
C VAL A 127 6.56 -11.77 -14.25
N GLU A 128 7.54 -12.58 -13.84
CA GLU A 128 7.83 -12.91 -12.44
C GLU A 128 8.19 -11.67 -11.59
N ILE A 129 8.89 -10.69 -12.18
CA ILE A 129 9.24 -9.42 -11.50
C ILE A 129 8.00 -8.55 -11.33
N GLU A 130 7.10 -8.51 -12.33
CA GLU A 130 5.86 -7.71 -12.25
C GLU A 130 4.90 -8.25 -11.18
N GLU A 131 4.79 -9.56 -11.07
CA GLU A 131 3.95 -10.23 -10.07
C GLU A 131 4.54 -10.09 -8.66
N GLU A 132 5.85 -10.21 -8.50
CA GLU A 132 6.55 -9.96 -7.23
C GLU A 132 6.38 -8.49 -6.79
N MET A 133 6.50 -7.54 -7.73
CA MET A 133 6.27 -6.12 -7.47
C MET A 133 4.83 -5.86 -6.99
N LEU A 134 3.84 -6.41 -7.69
CA LEU A 134 2.44 -6.23 -7.32
C LEU A 134 2.13 -6.84 -5.95
N ALA A 135 2.67 -8.03 -5.67
CA ALA A 135 2.50 -8.68 -4.37
C ALA A 135 3.08 -7.82 -3.23
N ILE A 136 4.29 -7.29 -3.40
CA ILE A 136 4.93 -6.40 -2.42
C ILE A 136 4.12 -5.12 -2.21
N LEU A 137 3.58 -4.51 -3.28
CA LEU A 137 2.76 -3.31 -3.18
C LEU A 137 1.53 -3.56 -2.31
N ILE A 138 0.71 -4.54 -2.71
CA ILE A 138 -0.55 -4.85 -2.02
C ILE A 138 -0.28 -5.20 -0.56
N SER A 139 0.71 -6.06 -0.29
CA SER A 139 1.00 -6.47 1.08
C SER A 139 1.49 -5.32 1.96
N SER A 140 2.33 -4.44 1.42
CA SER A 140 3.01 -3.41 2.23
C SER A 140 2.12 -2.23 2.59
N ILE A 141 1.15 -1.90 1.73
CA ILE A 141 0.23 -0.78 1.92
C ILE A 141 -0.71 -1.09 3.08
N ASP A 142 -1.50 -2.15 2.95
CA ASP A 142 -2.59 -2.47 3.88
C ASP A 142 -2.05 -2.76 5.28
N THR A 143 -0.98 -3.56 5.39
CA THR A 143 -0.43 -3.91 6.71
C THR A 143 0.12 -2.68 7.43
N THR A 144 0.81 -1.79 6.72
CA THR A 144 1.41 -0.60 7.33
C THR A 144 0.34 0.42 7.71
N ALA A 145 -0.64 0.64 6.84
CA ALA A 145 -1.76 1.53 7.07
C ALA A 145 -2.61 1.09 8.26
N ILE A 146 -2.96 -0.19 8.32
CA ILE A 146 -3.75 -0.76 9.41
C ILE A 146 -2.97 -0.67 10.73
N VAL A 147 -1.74 -1.19 10.80
CA VAL A 147 -0.95 -1.20 12.05
C VAL A 147 -0.74 0.21 12.58
N SER A 148 -0.35 1.15 11.72
CA SER A 148 -0.12 2.54 12.12
C SER A 148 -1.42 3.22 12.55
N SER A 149 -2.54 2.98 11.87
CA SER A 149 -3.85 3.52 12.27
C SER A 149 -4.27 2.98 13.63
N PHE A 150 -4.11 1.68 13.89
CA PHE A 150 -4.39 1.09 15.21
C PHE A 150 -3.49 1.66 16.30
N VAL A 151 -2.19 1.83 16.04
CA VAL A 151 -1.26 2.45 16.99
C VAL A 151 -1.68 3.89 17.31
N LEU A 152 -2.03 4.69 16.30
CA LEU A 152 -2.51 6.06 16.51
C LEU A 152 -3.82 6.11 17.31
N LEU A 153 -4.75 5.19 17.03
CA LEU A 153 -5.99 5.05 17.79
C LEU A 153 -5.70 4.66 19.25
N LEU A 154 -4.76 3.75 19.50
CA LEU A 154 -4.38 3.38 20.86
C LEU A 154 -3.73 4.56 21.59
N LEU A 155 -2.79 5.26 20.95
CA LEU A 155 -2.14 6.43 21.54
C LEU A 155 -3.15 7.53 21.87
N SER A 156 -4.16 7.76 21.03
CA SER A 156 -5.18 8.78 21.29
C SER A 156 -6.03 8.47 22.54
N HIS A 157 -6.28 7.19 22.84
CA HIS A 157 -7.04 6.76 24.02
C HIS A 157 -6.18 6.65 25.29
N TYR A 158 -4.88 6.36 25.16
CA TYR A 158 -3.97 6.14 26.29
C TYR A 158 -2.91 7.26 26.41
N GLN A 159 -3.36 8.44 26.84
CA GLN A 159 -2.53 9.66 26.95
C GLN A 159 -1.27 9.48 27.83
N ASN A 160 -1.34 8.64 28.86
CA ASN A 160 -0.19 8.33 29.72
C ASN A 160 0.91 7.55 28.98
N VAL A 161 0.55 6.73 27.98
CA VAL A 161 1.51 6.04 27.11
C VAL A 161 2.02 7.00 26.04
N GLN A 162 1.13 7.80 25.45
CA GLN A 162 1.49 8.83 24.46
C GLN A 162 2.52 9.83 25.02
N GLU A 163 2.35 10.30 26.26
CA GLU A 163 3.29 11.24 26.87
C GLU A 163 4.65 10.62 27.16
N LYS A 164 4.69 9.34 27.55
CA LYS A 164 5.96 8.60 27.73
C LYS A 164 6.70 8.46 26.41
N LEU A 165 6.00 8.05 25.35
CA LEU A 165 6.57 7.92 24.01
C LEU A 165 7.07 9.27 23.46
N TYR A 166 6.36 10.37 23.74
CA TYR A 166 6.77 11.71 23.34
C TYR A 166 8.08 12.17 24.00
N ARG A 167 8.41 11.63 25.19
CA ARG A 167 9.60 12.00 25.96
C ARG A 167 10.82 11.10 25.67
N GLU A 168 10.66 10.05 24.87
CA GLU A 168 11.73 9.14 24.43
C GLU A 168 12.61 9.79 23.35
#